data_AF-A0A6G1R8V9-F1
#
_entry.id   AF-A0A6G1R8V9-F1
#
_cell.length_a   1.000
_cell.length_b   1.000
_cell.length_c   1.000
_cell.angle_alpha   90.00
_cell.angle_beta   90.00
_cell.angle_gamma   90.00
#
_symmetry.space_group_name_H-M   'P 1'
#
loop_
_entity.id
_entity.type
_entity.pdbx_description
1 polymer ?
#
loop_
_entity_poly.entity_id
_entity_poly.type
_entity_poly.pdbx_seq_one_letter_code
_entity_poly.pdbx_strand_id
1 'polypeptide(L)'
;MENLNRVLLENVLPAHVAEHFLARNLKNEDLYHQSYDCVCVMFASVPDFKEFYTESDVNKEGLECLRLLNEIIADFDDLLSKPKFSGVEKIKTIGSTYM
;
A
#
# COMPACT_ATOMS: atom_id res chain seq x y z
N MET A 1 -19.35 14.66 2.21
CA MET A 1 -18.01 15.16 1.89
C MET A 1 -16.96 14.65 2.86
N GLU A 2 -17.17 14.73 4.18
CA GLU A 2 -16.22 14.21 5.20
C GLU A 2 -15.79 12.75 5.00
N ASN A 3 -16.72 11.87 4.62
CA ASN A 3 -16.41 10.44 4.45
C ASN A 3 -15.45 10.16 3.28
N LEU A 4 -15.45 10.99 2.23
CA LEU A 4 -14.53 10.83 1.09
C LEU A 4 -13.11 11.26 1.47
N ASN A 5 -12.97 12.37 2.20
CA ASN A 5 -11.66 12.86 2.63
C ASN A 5 -10.98 11.87 3.58
N ARG A 6 -11.74 11.22 4.46
CA ARG A 6 -11.22 10.17 5.32
C ARG A 6 -10.68 8.99 4.52
N VAL A 7 -11.46 8.48 3.57
CA VAL A 7 -11.03 7.38 2.69
C VAL A 7 -9.76 7.75 1.90
N LEU A 8 -9.68 8.99 1.39
CA LEU A 8 -8.48 9.44 0.67
C LEU A 8 -7.25 9.51 1.58
N LEU A 9 -7.41 9.97 2.84
CA LEU A 9 -6.32 10.04 3.80
C LEU A 9 -5.88 8.66 4.27
N GLU A 10 -6.81 7.76 4.57
CA GLU A 10 -6.51 6.37 4.99
C GLU A 10 -5.83 5.56 3.88
N ASN A 11 -5.99 5.96 2.60
CA ASN A 11 -5.24 5.36 1.48
C ASN A 11 -3.78 5.84 1.38
N VAL A 12 -3.42 6.95 2.05
CA VAL A 12 -2.10 7.58 1.95
C VAL A 12 -1.33 7.51 3.27
N LEU A 13 -2.05 7.51 4.39
CA LEU A 13 -1.52 7.52 5.75
C LEU A 13 -2.16 6.38 6.55
N PRO A 14 -1.40 5.76 7.48
CA PRO A 14 -2.00 4.85 8.45
C PRO A 14 -3.11 5.54 9.24
N ALA A 15 -4.17 4.80 9.58
CA ALA A 15 -5.39 5.38 10.18
C ALA A 15 -5.12 6.25 11.42
N HIS A 16 -4.23 5.82 12.32
CA HIS A 16 -3.86 6.57 13.53
C HIS A 16 -3.12 7.89 13.21
N VAL A 17 -2.37 7.93 12.12
CA VAL A 17 -1.68 9.15 11.65
C VAL A 17 -2.69 10.09 10.98
N ALA A 18 -3.61 9.56 10.17
CA ALA A 18 -4.69 10.33 9.58
C ALA A 18 -5.56 10.99 10.66
N GLU A 19 -5.92 10.26 11.71
CA GLU A 19 -6.66 10.79 12.86
C GLU A 19 -5.91 11.92 13.57
N HIS A 20 -4.59 11.78 13.77
CA HIS A 20 -3.77 12.85 14.36
C HIS A 20 -3.88 14.17 13.58
N PHE A 21 -3.88 14.12 12.24
CA PHE A 21 -4.00 15.30 11.40
C PHE A 21 -5.43 15.84 11.27
N LEU A 22 -6.44 14.97 11.35
CA LEU A 22 -7.85 15.36 11.25
C LEU A 22 -8.42 15.90 12.57
N ALA A 23 -7.97 15.38 13.72
CA ALA A 23 -8.53 15.72 15.04
C ALA A 23 -8.04 17.07 15.59
N ARG A 24 -6.98 17.65 15.00
CA ARG A 24 -6.31 18.84 15.52
C ARG A 24 -6.32 19.94 14.46
N ASN A 25 -6.56 21.19 14.87
CA ASN A 25 -6.32 22.39 14.06
C ASN A 25 -4.79 22.64 13.93
N LEU A 26 -4.08 21.69 13.33
CA LEU A 26 -2.64 21.77 13.11
C LEU A 26 -2.33 22.77 12.01
N LYS A 27 -1.21 23.45 12.16
CA LYS A 27 -0.64 24.25 11.07
C LYS A 27 0.04 23.30 10.09
N ASN A 28 0.10 23.67 8.82
CA ASN A 28 0.74 22.85 7.77
C ASN A 28 2.21 22.49 8.03
N GLU A 29 2.89 23.16 8.98
CA GLU A 29 4.29 22.93 9.33
C GLU A 29 4.48 21.94 10.50
N ASP A 30 3.39 21.49 11.13
CA ASP A 30 3.47 20.58 12.26
C ASP A 30 3.84 19.16 11.79
N LEU A 31 5.05 18.72 12.14
CA LEU A 31 5.57 17.40 11.79
C LEU A 31 5.00 16.29 12.70
N TYR A 32 4.80 15.10 12.14
CA TYR A 32 4.44 13.90 12.90
C TYR A 32 5.64 12.96 13.04
N HIS A 33 5.87 12.46 14.25
CA HIS A 33 6.86 11.42 14.52
C HIS A 33 6.40 10.53 15.69
N GLN A 34 6.72 9.24 15.64
CA GLN A 34 6.47 8.30 16.71
C GLN A 34 7.57 7.23 16.75
N SER A 35 8.10 6.95 17.94
CA SER A 35 9.10 5.89 18.15
C SER A 35 8.44 4.60 18.61
N TYR A 36 9.01 3.46 18.22
CA TYR A 36 8.52 2.12 18.56
C TYR A 36 9.67 1.29 19.13
N ASP A 37 9.45 0.63 20.27
CA ASP A 37 10.47 -0.21 20.93
C ASP A 37 10.68 -1.54 20.22
N CYS A 38 9.67 -2.02 19.48
CA CYS A 38 9.71 -3.27 18.74
C CYS A 38 8.93 -3.13 17.42
N VAL A 39 9.54 -3.53 16.32
CA VAL A 39 8.95 -3.47 14.97
C VAL A 39 9.29 -4.75 14.19
N CYS A 40 8.37 -5.16 13.33
CA CYS A 40 8.59 -6.23 12.36
C CYS A 40 8.26 -5.70 10.96
N VAL A 41 9.11 -6.00 9.98
CA VAL A 41 8.90 -5.60 8.58
C VAL A 41 9.11 -6.84 7.70
N MET A 42 8.22 -7.05 6.74
CA MET A 42 8.30 -8.16 5.79
C MET A 42 8.43 -7.59 4.37
N PHE A 43 9.16 -8.31 3.53
CA PHE A 43 9.23 -8.07 2.10
C PHE A 43 8.79 -9.34 1.39
N ALA A 44 7.82 -9.24 0.49
CA ALA A 44 7.37 -10.35 -0.34
C ALA A 44 7.49 -9.95 -1.82
N SER A 45 8.37 -10.61 -2.56
CA SER A 45 8.63 -10.30 -3.97
C SER A 45 8.24 -11.45 -4.88
N VAL A 46 7.61 -11.14 -6.02
CA VAL A 46 7.45 -12.11 -7.10
C VAL A 46 8.80 -12.23 -7.83
N PRO A 47 9.49 -13.38 -7.73
CA PRO A 47 10.77 -13.57 -8.41
C PRO A 47 10.57 -13.56 -9.92
N ASP A 48 11.61 -13.16 -10.65
CA ASP A 48 11.70 -13.22 -12.11
C ASP A 48 10.59 -12.47 -12.88
N PHE A 49 9.80 -11.64 -12.19
CA PHE A 49 8.73 -10.85 -12.83
C PHE A 49 9.25 -9.91 -13.92
N LYS A 50 10.47 -9.38 -13.73
CA LYS A 50 11.15 -8.54 -14.73
C LYS A 50 11.49 -9.31 -16.00
N GLU A 51 11.82 -10.59 -15.89
CA GLU A 51 12.12 -11.46 -17.05
C GLU A 51 10.83 -11.93 -17.73
N PHE A 52 9.78 -12.15 -16.93
CA PHE A 52 8.43 -12.43 -17.42
C PHE A 52 7.81 -11.24 -18.18
N TYR A 53 8.13 -10.01 -17.76
CA TYR A 53 7.65 -8.80 -18.41
C TYR A 53 8.22 -8.67 -19.83
N THR A 54 7.35 -8.74 -20.83
CA THR A 54 7.72 -8.58 -22.24
C THR A 54 6.81 -7.56 -22.93
N GLU A 55 7.42 -6.58 -23.58
CA GLU A 55 6.72 -5.59 -24.39
C GLU A 55 6.62 -6.11 -25.83
N SER A 56 5.49 -6.74 -26.14
CA SER A 56 5.17 -7.22 -27.49
C SER A 56 3.72 -6.88 -27.83
N ASP A 57 3.40 -6.79 -29.13
CA ASP A 57 2.03 -6.54 -29.60
C ASP A 57 1.05 -7.60 -29.09
N VAL A 58 1.50 -8.85 -29.00
CA VAL A 58 0.71 -9.98 -28.45
C VAL A 58 0.38 -9.76 -26.98
N ASN A 59 1.29 -9.15 -26.22
CA ASN A 59 1.13 -8.87 -24.80
C ASN A 59 0.62 -7.44 -24.52
N LYS A 60 0.05 -6.77 -25.54
CA LYS A 60 -0.42 -5.37 -25.46
C LYS A 60 0.62 -4.44 -24.84
N GLU A 61 1.84 -4.50 -25.34
CA GLU A 61 2.96 -3.66 -24.87
C GLU A 61 3.25 -3.83 -23.36
N GLY A 62 3.03 -5.03 -22.80
CA GLY A 62 3.32 -5.34 -21.39
C GLY A 62 2.16 -5.09 -20.43
N LEU A 63 1.03 -4.54 -20.91
CA LEU A 63 -0.13 -4.22 -20.08
C LEU A 63 -0.72 -5.45 -19.37
N GLU A 64 -0.76 -6.60 -20.04
CA GLU A 64 -1.32 -7.82 -19.43
C GLU A 64 -0.42 -8.37 -18.31
N CYS A 65 0.91 -8.22 -18.41
CA CYS A 65 1.82 -8.53 -17.30
C CYS A 65 1.54 -7.64 -16.09
N LEU A 66 1.31 -6.34 -16.31
CA LEU A 66 0.97 -5.41 -15.23
C LEU A 66 -0.40 -5.69 -14.63
N ARG A 67 -1.39 -6.11 -15.45
CA ARG A 67 -2.71 -6.53 -14.96
C ARG A 67 -2.59 -7.74 -14.04
N LEU A 68 -1.81 -8.75 -14.43
CA LEU A 68 -1.54 -9.91 -13.58
C LEU A 68 -0.88 -9.50 -12.26
N LEU A 69 0.13 -8.62 -12.30
CA LEU A 69 0.77 -8.13 -11.07
C LEU A 69 -0.22 -7.39 -10.18
N ASN A 70 -1.08 -6.57 -10.76
CA ASN A 70 -2.11 -5.85 -10.03
C ASN A 70 -3.13 -6.81 -9.39
N GLU A 71 -3.51 -7.89 -10.07
CA GLU A 71 -4.38 -8.94 -9.50
C GLU A 71 -3.71 -9.62 -8.30
N ILE A 72 -2.43 -9.99 -8.41
CA ILE A 72 -1.68 -10.54 -7.27
C ILE A 72 -1.64 -9.57 -6.10
N ILE A 73 -1.33 -8.28 -6.35
CA ILE A 73 -1.29 -7.25 -5.29
C ILE A 73 -2.68 -7.06 -4.65
N ALA A 74 -3.74 -7.04 -5.46
CA ALA A 74 -5.10 -6.91 -4.97
C ALA A 74 -5.50 -8.09 -4.06
N ASP A 75 -5.10 -9.33 -4.40
CA ASP A 75 -5.33 -10.49 -3.56
C ASP A 75 -4.64 -10.37 -2.19
N PHE A 76 -3.44 -9.77 -2.12
CA PHE A 76 -2.77 -9.46 -0.85
C PHE A 76 -3.48 -8.35 -0.07
N ASP A 77 -3.98 -7.31 -0.74
CA ASP A 77 -4.74 -6.22 -0.10
C ASP A 77 -6.07 -6.76 0.48
N ASP A 78 -6.76 -7.64 -0.25
CA ASP A 78 -7.95 -8.34 0.24
C ASP A 78 -7.62 -9.26 1.41
N LEU A 79 -6.45 -9.90 1.41
CA LEU A 79 -6.00 -10.70 2.55
C LEU A 79 -5.81 -9.82 3.79
N LEU A 80 -5.19 -8.65 3.64
CA LEU A 80 -4.92 -7.69 4.71
C LEU A 80 -6.21 -7.14 5.34
N SER A 81 -7.29 -7.03 4.56
CA SER A 81 -8.61 -6.57 5.04
C SER A 81 -9.26 -7.51 6.07
N LYS A 82 -8.77 -8.75 6.23
CA LYS A 82 -9.38 -9.74 7.13
C LYS A 82 -9.12 -9.37 8.59
N PRO A 83 -10.09 -9.57 9.51
CA PRO A 83 -9.96 -9.17 10.92
C PRO A 83 -8.72 -9.71 11.64
N LYS A 84 -8.24 -10.90 11.27
CA LYS A 84 -7.03 -11.49 11.87
C LYS A 84 -5.73 -10.72 11.57
N PHE A 85 -5.75 -9.83 10.58
CA PHE A 85 -4.60 -9.01 10.17
C PHE A 85 -4.80 -7.53 10.47
N SER A 86 -5.78 -7.15 11.31
CA SER A 86 -6.06 -5.74 11.62
C SER A 86 -4.92 -4.97 12.29
N GLY A 87 -3.85 -5.67 12.74
CA GLY A 87 -2.64 -5.06 13.28
C GLY A 87 -1.45 -5.06 12.32
N VAL A 88 -1.66 -5.45 11.06
CA VAL A 88 -0.64 -5.43 10.00
C VAL A 88 -0.98 -4.28 9.07
N GLU A 89 0.02 -3.47 8.73
CA GLU A 89 -0.13 -2.30 7.86
C GLU A 89 0.73 -2.52 6.61
N LYS A 90 0.16 -2.24 5.43
CA LYS A 90 0.94 -2.18 4.17
C LYS A 90 1.70 -0.87 4.15
N ILE A 91 3.01 -0.92 3.94
CA ILE A 91 3.84 0.27 3.80
C ILE A 91 3.72 0.81 2.37
N LYS A 92 3.97 -0.03 1.36
CA LYS A 92 3.84 0.28 -0.08
C LYS A 92 4.21 -0.93 -0.93
N THR A 93 3.90 -0.85 -2.22
CA THR A 93 4.50 -1.73 -3.23
C THR A 93 5.65 -1.02 -3.95
N ILE A 94 6.67 -1.76 -4.35
CA ILE A 94 7.77 -1.30 -5.21
C ILE A 94 8.03 -2.38 -6.26
N GLY A 95 7.67 -2.10 -7.52
CA GLY A 95 7.73 -3.09 -8.59
C GLY A 95 6.90 -4.32 -8.23
N SER A 96 7.52 -5.50 -8.25
CA SER A 96 6.89 -6.76 -7.84
C SER A 96 7.01 -7.10 -6.35
N THR A 97 7.47 -6.15 -5.53
CA THR A 97 7.66 -6.33 -4.08
C THR A 97 6.56 -5.64 -3.27
N TYR A 98 5.95 -6.39 -2.37
CA TYR A 98 4.99 -5.94 -1.37
C TYR A 98 5.69 -5.76 -0.02
N MET A 99 5.44 -4.64 0.65
CA MET A 99 5.95 -4.30 1.98
C MET A 99 4.82 -3.82 2.87
#